data_AF-A0A5C7Y2L2-F1
#
_entry.id   AF-A0A5C7Y2L2-F1
#
_cell.length_a   1.000
_cell.length_b   1.000
_cell.length_c   1.000
_cell.angle_alpha   90.00
_cell.angle_beta   90.00
_cell.angle_gamma   90.00
#
_symmetry.space_group_name_H-M   'P 1'
#
loop_
_entity.id
_entity.type
_entity.pdbx_description
1 polymer ?
#
loop_
_entity_poly.entity_id
_entity_poly.type
_entity_poly.pdbx_seq_one_letter_code
_entity_poly.pdbx_strand_id
1 'polypeptide(L)'
;MKSALIPATTPTVFGLDVTSSGISISKLVLDEKPLCKRIPAPDSRRKSHSVASGLHRQRSTTRLVLDTVLRDGIRPHLVVMGKLSWGLQAKDPSAGRRAAQWWDIASALCDAHVPVAEVPLGTISSWAMDKSPGLKADGLAALRKDIADKWDGLDADFTAAGELFRPSAAGYACFGAMLVGMPTPYAPTEERIRKLTQHHGWTTTATGTKTRGWVHSQSVQFPAAVRPVPTTVSEWNARAAALGAAVAEPDVTVTIDDDGDAEVA
;
A
#
# COMPACT_ATOMS: atom_id res chain seq x y z
N MET A 1 16.42 21.99 -9.11
CA MET A 1 16.28 20.73 -9.88
C MET A 1 16.26 19.58 -8.90
N LYS A 2 15.14 18.85 -8.76
CA LYS A 2 15.16 17.56 -8.06
C LYS A 2 16.01 16.62 -8.92
N SER A 3 17.07 16.03 -8.36
CA SER A 3 17.85 15.02 -9.08
C SER A 3 16.92 13.86 -9.44
N ALA A 4 16.96 13.40 -10.69
CA ALA A 4 16.20 12.23 -11.10
C ALA A 4 16.64 11.02 -10.26
N LEU A 5 15.68 10.22 -9.78
CA LEU A 5 15.96 9.00 -9.04
C LEU A 5 16.56 7.93 -9.95
N ILE A 6 17.54 7.21 -9.44
CA ILE A 6 18.15 6.05 -10.10
C ILE A 6 17.17 4.87 -9.97
N PRO A 7 16.80 4.17 -11.06
CA PRO A 7 15.94 2.99 -10.96
C PRO A 7 16.62 1.88 -10.15
N ALA A 8 15.89 1.25 -9.22
CA ALA A 8 16.35 0.01 -8.62
C ALA A 8 16.52 -1.06 -9.70
N THR A 9 17.71 -1.68 -9.76
CA THR A 9 17.99 -2.79 -10.68
C THR A 9 17.58 -4.14 -10.09
N THR A 10 17.60 -4.25 -8.76
CA THR A 10 17.05 -5.40 -8.02
C THR A 10 15.59 -5.11 -7.66
N PRO A 11 14.64 -6.04 -7.94
CA PRO A 11 13.24 -5.88 -7.59
C PRO A 11 13.06 -5.46 -6.13
N THR A 12 12.49 -4.28 -5.93
CA THR A 12 12.34 -3.67 -4.62
C THR A 12 10.94 -3.10 -4.49
N VAL A 13 10.19 -3.58 -3.50
CA VAL A 13 8.82 -3.12 -3.21
C VAL A 13 8.74 -2.66 -1.76
N PHE A 14 8.05 -1.55 -1.52
CA PHE A 14 7.73 -1.08 -0.18
C PHE A 14 6.25 -1.24 0.12
N GLY A 15 5.93 -1.58 1.37
CA GLY A 15 4.58 -1.55 1.91
C GLY A 15 4.48 -0.55 3.06
N LEU A 16 3.46 0.32 3.03
CA LEU A 16 3.24 1.38 4.01
C LEU A 16 1.86 1.25 4.68
N ASP A 17 1.84 1.13 6.01
CA ASP A 17 0.61 1.23 6.81
C ASP A 17 0.62 2.53 7.62
N VAL A 18 -0.24 3.47 7.21
CA VAL A 18 -0.30 4.84 7.72
C VAL A 18 -1.24 4.95 8.91
N THR A 19 -0.70 5.44 10.03
CA THR A 19 -1.48 5.77 11.23
C THR A 19 -1.16 7.16 11.73
N SER A 20 -1.99 7.68 12.64
CA SER A 20 -1.81 9.01 13.21
C SER A 20 -0.67 9.07 14.25
N SER A 21 -0.21 7.91 14.75
CA SER A 21 0.87 7.80 15.73
C SER A 21 2.21 7.41 15.11
N GLY A 22 2.24 7.07 13.82
CA GLY A 22 3.44 6.67 13.10
C GLY A 22 3.13 5.81 11.87
N ILE A 23 4.17 5.53 11.09
CA ILE A 23 4.08 4.81 9.83
C ILE A 23 4.86 3.51 9.95
N SER A 24 4.20 2.38 9.68
CA SER A 24 4.88 1.09 9.56
C SER A 24 5.33 0.92 8.12
N ILE A 25 6.59 0.58 7.93
CA ILE A 25 7.24 0.42 6.62
C ILE A 25 7.82 -0.98 6.57
N SER A 26 7.58 -1.68 5.47
CA SER A 26 8.30 -2.88 5.13
C SER A 26 8.95 -2.71 3.75
N LYS A 27 10.23 -3.03 3.64
CA LYS A 27 10.96 -3.12 2.37
C LYS A 27 11.16 -4.59 2.04
N LEU A 28 10.76 -5.00 0.84
CA LEU A 28 11.00 -6.32 0.32
C LEU A 28 11.89 -6.22 -0.92
N VAL A 29 13.01 -6.94 -0.90
CA VAL A 29 13.96 -7.08 -2.01
C VAL A 29 13.91 -8.54 -2.48
N LEU A 30 14.14 -8.78 -3.77
CA LEU A 30 14.16 -10.14 -4.34
C LEU A 30 15.03 -11.08 -3.51
N ASP A 31 14.49 -12.25 -3.20
CA ASP A 31 15.11 -13.33 -2.42
C ASP A 31 15.53 -12.97 -0.98
N GLU A 32 15.11 -11.81 -0.47
CA GLU A 32 15.39 -11.37 0.90
C GLU A 32 14.18 -11.48 1.83
N LYS A 33 14.45 -11.56 3.13
CA LYS A 33 13.44 -11.38 4.18
C LYS A 33 13.00 -9.89 4.23
N PRO A 34 11.71 -9.58 4.43
CA PRO A 34 11.26 -8.20 4.55
C PRO A 34 11.96 -7.45 5.70
N LEU A 35 12.52 -6.28 5.40
CA LEU A 35 13.04 -5.36 6.42
C LEU A 35 11.90 -4.52 6.97
N CYS A 36 11.71 -4.54 8.30
CA CYS A 36 10.59 -3.87 8.96
C CYS A 36 11.07 -2.69 9.81
N LYS A 37 10.38 -1.55 9.69
CA LYS A 37 10.69 -0.33 10.45
C LYS A 37 9.42 0.42 10.78
N ARG A 38 9.35 0.99 11.99
CA ARG A 38 8.34 1.98 12.35
C ARG A 38 8.95 3.36 12.46
N ILE A 39 8.32 4.34 11.82
CA ILE A 39 8.63 5.76 11.99
C ILE A 39 7.58 6.35 12.93
N PRO A 40 7.91 6.63 14.21
CA PRO A 40 6.98 7.28 15.12
C PRO A 40 6.70 8.71 14.68
N ALA A 41 5.45 9.14 14.79
CA ALA A 41 5.15 10.57 14.71
C ALA A 41 5.78 11.27 15.94
N PRO A 42 6.35 12.48 15.80
CA PRO A 42 6.98 13.19 16.92
C PRO A 42 6.04 13.31 18.12
N ASP A 43 6.56 13.30 19.36
CA ASP A 43 5.71 13.40 20.54
C ASP A 43 4.95 14.74 20.59
N SER A 44 3.69 14.68 21.02
CA SER A 44 2.79 15.83 21.20
C SER A 44 2.43 16.11 22.66
N ARG A 45 2.79 15.25 23.61
CA ARG A 45 2.36 15.34 25.03
C ARG A 45 2.79 16.61 25.75
N ARG A 46 3.83 17.31 25.26
CA ARG A 46 4.36 18.55 25.84
C ARG A 46 4.25 19.75 24.90
N LYS A 47 3.51 19.66 23.80
CA LYS A 47 3.40 20.71 22.78
C LYS A 47 2.00 21.32 22.75
N SER A 48 1.91 22.59 22.36
CA SER A 48 0.64 23.27 22.08
C SER A 48 -0.19 22.46 21.07
N HIS A 49 -1.48 22.23 21.38
CA HIS A 49 -2.45 21.60 20.49
C HIS A 49 -2.94 22.59 19.42
N SER A 50 -2.03 23.02 18.54
CA SER A 50 -2.32 23.96 17.44
C SER A 50 -2.24 23.28 16.08
N VAL A 51 -2.87 23.88 15.07
CA VAL A 51 -2.75 23.44 13.67
C VAL A 51 -1.29 23.43 13.22
N ALA A 52 -0.52 24.44 13.61
CA ALA A 52 0.90 24.55 13.29
C ALA A 52 1.72 23.37 13.83
N SER A 53 1.47 22.94 15.09
CA SER A 53 2.17 21.78 15.65
C SER A 53 1.75 20.48 14.98
N GLY A 54 0.47 20.33 14.63
CA GLY A 54 -0.04 19.22 13.84
C GLY A 54 0.65 19.10 12.47
N LEU A 55 0.71 20.21 11.72
CA LEU A 55 1.36 20.28 10.41
C LEU A 55 2.86 19.97 10.49
N HIS A 56 3.56 20.51 11.49
CA HIS A 56 4.98 20.22 11.70
C HIS A 56 5.23 18.73 11.97
N ARG A 57 4.39 18.09 12.81
CA ARG A 57 4.48 16.64 13.08
C ARG A 57 4.27 15.82 11.82
N GLN A 58 3.27 16.19 11.02
CA GLN A 58 2.96 15.54 9.75
C GLN A 58 4.14 15.62 8.78
N ARG A 59 4.59 16.84 8.47
CA ARG A 59 5.72 17.07 7.54
C ARG A 59 7.01 16.39 7.99
N SER A 60 7.30 16.40 9.28
CA SER A 60 8.48 15.71 9.84
C SER A 60 8.40 14.20 9.63
N THR A 61 7.22 13.61 9.85
CA THR A 61 6.98 12.19 9.62
C THR A 61 7.08 11.84 8.14
N THR A 62 6.43 12.63 7.26
CA THR A 62 6.50 12.48 5.80
C THR A 62 7.95 12.48 5.32
N ARG A 63 8.75 13.46 5.77
CA ARG A 63 10.17 13.55 5.39
C ARG A 63 10.94 12.29 5.75
N LEU A 64 10.78 11.79 6.98
CA LEU A 64 11.48 10.57 7.41
C LEU A 64 11.04 9.32 6.63
N VAL A 65 9.77 9.25 6.22
CA VAL A 65 9.27 8.20 5.32
C VAL A 65 9.97 8.29 3.97
N LEU A 66 10.00 9.47 3.34
CA LEU A 66 10.65 9.67 2.05
C LEU A 66 12.15 9.40 2.11
N ASP A 67 12.85 9.87 3.15
CA ASP A 67 14.28 9.59 3.39
C ASP A 67 14.54 8.07 3.57
N THR A 68 13.53 7.31 4.02
CA THR A 68 13.63 5.85 4.17
C THR A 68 13.34 5.13 2.84
N VAL A 69 12.29 5.53 2.11
CA VAL A 69 11.84 4.87 0.88
C VAL A 69 12.76 5.20 -0.30
N LEU A 70 13.21 6.44 -0.40
CA LEU A 70 14.05 6.98 -1.49
C LEU A 70 15.52 7.06 -1.09
N ARG A 71 15.94 6.23 -0.13
CA ARG A 71 17.31 6.20 0.35
C ARG A 71 18.27 6.02 -0.83
N ASP A 72 19.39 6.74 -0.78
CA ASP A 72 20.43 6.74 -1.81
C ASP A 72 19.95 7.22 -3.20
N GLY A 73 18.80 7.91 -3.26
CA GLY A 73 18.23 8.38 -4.52
C GLY A 73 17.69 7.25 -5.40
N ILE A 74 17.38 6.09 -4.83
CA ILE A 74 16.89 4.92 -5.56
C ILE A 74 15.36 4.93 -5.63
N ARG A 75 14.81 4.75 -6.82
CA ARG A 75 13.38 4.53 -7.07
C ARG A 75 13.04 3.04 -6.96
N PRO A 76 12.11 2.64 -6.07
CA PRO A 76 11.62 1.26 -6.01
C PRO A 76 10.70 0.94 -7.19
N HIS A 77 10.46 -0.35 -7.43
CA HIS A 77 9.51 -0.82 -8.45
C HIS A 77 8.07 -0.44 -8.11
N LEU A 78 7.74 -0.44 -6.81
CA LEU A 78 6.40 -0.11 -6.35
C LEU A 78 6.41 0.26 -4.85
N VAL A 79 5.59 1.23 -4.49
CA VAL A 79 5.16 1.48 -3.11
C VAL A 79 3.68 1.13 -3.00
N VAL A 80 3.33 0.22 -2.10
CA VAL A 80 1.94 -0.14 -1.81
C VAL A 80 1.53 0.50 -0.49
N MET A 81 0.56 1.41 -0.55
CA MET A 81 0.01 2.07 0.62
C MET A 81 -1.31 1.41 1.03
N GLY A 82 -1.51 1.24 2.33
CA GLY A 82 -2.81 0.83 2.85
C GLY A 82 -3.88 1.88 2.54
N LYS A 83 -4.97 1.47 1.89
CA LYS A 83 -6.08 2.36 1.56
C LYS A 83 -6.68 2.94 2.85
N LEU A 84 -7.04 4.22 2.79
CA LEU A 84 -7.71 4.91 3.88
C LEU A 84 -9.05 4.24 4.22
N SER A 85 -9.30 4.04 5.51
CA SER A 85 -10.56 3.56 6.06
C SER A 85 -11.00 4.46 7.19
N TRP A 86 -12.27 4.89 7.15
CA TRP A 86 -12.82 5.84 8.10
C TRP A 86 -13.94 5.21 8.92
N GLY A 87 -13.90 5.43 10.22
CA GLY A 87 -15.03 5.18 11.11
C GLY A 87 -15.89 6.42 11.29
N LEU A 88 -16.96 6.29 12.08
CA LEU A 88 -17.69 7.45 12.59
C LEU A 88 -16.73 8.34 13.39
N GLN A 89 -16.79 9.66 13.19
CA GLN A 89 -15.86 10.61 13.81
C GLN A 89 -15.79 10.47 15.34
N ALA A 90 -16.92 10.19 16.01
CA ALA A 90 -16.97 9.95 17.45
C ALA A 90 -16.14 8.73 17.90
N LYS A 91 -15.93 7.75 17.02
CA LYS A 91 -15.16 6.52 17.26
C LYS A 91 -13.76 6.54 16.63
N ASP A 92 -13.54 7.41 15.64
CA ASP A 92 -12.24 7.61 14.99
C ASP A 92 -11.94 9.11 14.79
N PRO A 93 -11.62 9.85 15.86
CA PRO A 93 -11.24 11.26 15.79
C PRO A 93 -9.86 11.47 15.12
N SER A 94 -9.21 10.39 14.68
CA SER A 94 -7.89 10.42 14.05
C SER A 94 -7.94 10.30 12.52
N ALA A 95 -9.10 9.93 11.94
CA ALA A 95 -9.27 9.68 10.51
C ALA A 95 -8.71 10.81 9.64
N GLY A 96 -9.10 12.06 9.91
CA GLY A 96 -8.62 13.22 9.15
C GLY A 96 -7.10 13.40 9.20
N ARG A 97 -6.47 13.16 10.35
CA ARG A 97 -5.00 13.23 10.48
C ARG A 97 -4.30 12.09 9.73
N ARG A 98 -4.89 10.88 9.74
CA ARG A 98 -4.38 9.76 8.94
C ARG A 98 -4.49 10.05 7.44
N ALA A 99 -5.61 10.62 7.00
CA ALA A 99 -5.83 10.99 5.61
C ALA A 99 -4.83 12.05 5.14
N ALA A 100 -4.64 13.12 5.91
CA ALA A 100 -3.66 14.16 5.58
C ALA A 100 -2.23 13.59 5.48
N GLN A 101 -1.82 12.77 6.45
CA GLN A 101 -0.51 12.12 6.43
C GLN A 101 -0.33 11.17 5.23
N TRP A 102 -1.39 10.46 4.84
CA TRP A 102 -1.38 9.55 3.70
C TRP A 102 -1.20 10.30 2.38
N TRP A 103 -1.99 11.35 2.15
CA TRP A 103 -1.93 12.15 0.93
C TRP A 103 -0.62 12.92 0.79
N ASP A 104 -0.04 13.41 1.89
CA ASP A 104 1.29 14.03 1.86
C ASP A 104 2.38 13.06 1.40
N ILE A 105 2.34 11.81 1.86
CA ILE A 105 3.30 10.77 1.45
C ILE A 105 3.06 10.41 -0.02
N ALA A 106 1.80 10.15 -0.40
CA ALA A 106 1.45 9.78 -1.76
C ALA A 106 1.84 10.87 -2.77
N SER A 107 1.49 12.12 -2.49
CA SER A 107 1.86 13.28 -3.34
C SER A 107 3.36 13.39 -3.50
N ALA A 108 4.14 13.29 -2.41
CA ALA A 108 5.59 13.42 -2.51
C ALA A 108 6.27 12.24 -3.25
N LEU A 109 5.69 11.03 -3.20
CA LEU A 109 6.13 9.89 -3.99
C LEU A 109 5.78 10.04 -5.47
N CYS A 110 4.56 10.49 -5.78
CA CYS A 110 4.12 10.79 -7.15
C CYS A 110 4.95 11.91 -7.78
N ASP A 111 5.23 12.98 -7.04
CA ASP A 111 6.14 14.08 -7.45
C ASP A 111 7.57 13.60 -7.74
N ALA A 112 7.95 12.42 -7.25
CA ALA A 112 9.23 11.78 -7.49
C ALA A 112 9.14 10.66 -8.55
N HIS A 113 7.99 10.55 -9.23
CA HIS A 113 7.65 9.52 -10.22
C HIS A 113 7.84 8.09 -9.69
N VAL A 114 7.55 7.87 -8.41
CA VAL A 114 7.51 6.53 -7.83
C VAL A 114 6.13 5.93 -8.10
N PRO A 115 6.04 4.71 -8.65
CA PRO A 115 4.76 4.01 -8.76
C PRO A 115 4.15 3.78 -7.38
N VAL A 116 2.93 4.28 -7.15
CA VAL A 116 2.19 4.09 -5.90
C VAL A 116 0.88 3.35 -6.17
N ALA A 117 0.67 2.24 -5.48
CA ALA A 117 -0.61 1.55 -5.44
C ALA A 117 -1.29 1.76 -4.08
N GLU A 118 -2.62 1.66 -4.06
CA GLU A 118 -3.37 1.60 -2.81
C GLU A 118 -4.26 0.36 -2.72
N VAL A 119 -4.20 -0.31 -1.56
CA VAL A 119 -4.88 -1.60 -1.35
C VAL A 119 -5.61 -1.59 0.00
N PRO A 120 -6.88 -2.00 0.09
CA PRO A 120 -7.55 -2.18 1.36
C PRO A 120 -6.92 -3.30 2.20
N LEU A 121 -6.86 -3.12 3.53
CA LEU A 121 -6.37 -4.15 4.44
C LEU A 121 -7.18 -5.46 4.36
N GLY A 122 -8.49 -5.36 4.12
CA GLY A 122 -9.36 -6.53 3.89
C GLY A 122 -8.93 -7.34 2.67
N THR A 123 -8.53 -6.66 1.60
CA THR A 123 -8.01 -7.30 0.38
C THR A 123 -6.71 -8.03 0.69
N ILE A 124 -5.73 -7.37 1.33
CA ILE A 124 -4.46 -8.01 1.75
C ILE A 124 -4.70 -9.24 2.61
N SER A 125 -5.58 -9.13 3.61
CA SER A 125 -5.90 -10.23 4.51
C SER A 125 -6.50 -11.43 3.75
N SER A 126 -7.47 -11.16 2.86
CA SER A 126 -8.10 -12.20 2.05
C SER A 126 -7.19 -12.83 0.99
N TRP A 127 -6.23 -12.05 0.49
CA TRP A 127 -5.25 -12.44 -0.51
C TRP A 127 -4.12 -13.29 0.09
N ALA A 128 -3.63 -12.92 1.27
CA ALA A 128 -2.55 -13.62 1.94
C ALA A 128 -2.99 -15.03 2.39
N MET A 129 -4.11 -15.10 3.13
CA MET A 129 -4.55 -16.32 3.82
C MET A 129 -5.58 -17.17 3.05
N ASP A 130 -5.92 -16.76 1.82
CA ASP A 130 -7.00 -17.35 1.03
C ASP A 130 -8.38 -17.46 1.70
N LYS A 131 -8.62 -16.63 2.73
CA LYS A 131 -9.89 -16.53 3.46
C LYS A 131 -10.03 -15.14 4.05
N SER A 132 -11.24 -14.71 4.38
CA SER A 132 -11.46 -13.45 5.10
C SER A 132 -11.55 -13.70 6.61
N PRO A 133 -10.48 -13.49 7.40
CA PRO A 133 -10.54 -13.67 8.85
C PRO A 133 -11.19 -12.48 9.58
N GLY A 134 -11.66 -11.47 8.84
CA GLY A 134 -12.10 -10.20 9.38
C GLY A 134 -10.94 -9.28 9.80
N LEU A 135 -11.29 -8.05 10.19
CA LEU A 135 -10.33 -6.98 10.54
C LEU A 135 -10.33 -6.65 12.03
N LYS A 136 -10.88 -7.54 12.87
CA LYS A 136 -10.81 -7.45 14.33
C LYS A 136 -9.48 -8.03 14.83
N ALA A 137 -9.22 -7.92 16.13
CA ALA A 137 -7.97 -8.36 16.78
C ALA A 137 -7.53 -9.76 16.34
N ASP A 138 -8.42 -10.76 16.40
CA ASP A 138 -8.10 -12.15 16.03
C ASP A 138 -7.70 -12.29 14.55
N GLY A 139 -8.40 -11.58 13.66
CA GLY A 139 -8.10 -11.59 12.23
C GLY A 139 -6.78 -10.88 11.91
N LEU A 140 -6.45 -9.81 12.64
CA LEU A 140 -5.17 -9.12 12.52
C LEU A 140 -4.02 -9.96 13.11
N ALA A 141 -4.26 -10.70 14.20
CA ALA A 141 -3.31 -11.64 14.77
C ALA A 141 -3.05 -12.82 13.84
N ALA A 142 -4.11 -13.35 13.20
CA ALA A 142 -3.99 -14.38 12.18
C ALA A 142 -3.18 -13.89 10.96
N LEU A 143 -3.45 -12.66 10.49
CA LEU A 143 -2.66 -12.06 9.40
C LEU A 143 -1.19 -11.88 9.80
N ARG A 144 -0.91 -11.38 11.01
CA ARG A 144 0.46 -11.27 11.53
C ARG A 144 1.16 -12.63 11.49
N LYS A 145 0.50 -13.66 12.02
CA LYS A 145 1.05 -15.02 12.07
C LYS A 145 1.32 -15.56 10.67
N ASP A 146 0.35 -15.45 9.76
CA ASP A 146 0.52 -15.94 8.38
C ASP A 146 1.72 -15.29 7.67
N ILE A 147 1.90 -13.98 7.82
CA ILE A 147 3.06 -13.27 7.24
C ILE A 147 4.36 -13.70 7.95
N ALA A 148 4.36 -13.75 9.27
CA ALA A 148 5.55 -14.13 10.04
C ALA A 148 6.03 -15.55 9.69
N ASP A 149 5.11 -16.50 9.55
CA ASP A 149 5.41 -17.90 9.24
C ASP A 149 6.05 -18.09 7.84
N LYS A 150 6.06 -17.07 6.97
CA LYS A 150 6.71 -17.12 5.65
C LYS A 150 8.23 -16.97 5.70
N TRP A 151 8.79 -16.43 6.77
CA TRP A 151 10.23 -16.22 6.90
C TRP A 151 10.70 -16.49 8.33
N ASP A 152 11.82 -17.20 8.45
CA ASP A 152 12.42 -17.44 9.76
C ASP A 152 12.82 -16.13 10.47
N GLY A 153 12.47 -16.05 11.75
CA GLY A 153 12.72 -14.90 12.62
C GLY A 153 11.93 -13.62 12.32
N LEU A 154 11.01 -13.59 11.34
CA LEU A 154 10.30 -12.35 10.98
C LEU A 154 9.38 -11.81 12.10
N ASP A 155 8.80 -12.69 12.93
CA ASP A 155 8.00 -12.25 14.09
C ASP A 155 8.84 -11.46 15.12
N ALA A 156 10.11 -11.84 15.29
CA ALA A 156 11.04 -11.12 16.14
C ALA A 156 11.36 -9.73 15.55
N ASP A 157 11.52 -9.64 14.23
CA ASP A 157 11.75 -8.35 13.54
C ASP A 157 10.55 -7.41 13.66
N PHE A 158 9.31 -7.95 13.61
CA PHE A 158 8.11 -7.14 13.87
C PHE A 158 8.13 -6.54 15.28
N THR A 159 8.59 -7.31 16.26
CA THR A 159 8.72 -6.85 17.66
C THR A 159 9.84 -5.82 17.80
N ALA A 160 10.99 -6.05 17.15
CA ALA A 160 12.11 -5.11 17.12
C ALA A 160 11.77 -3.79 16.42
N ALA A 161 10.88 -3.81 15.43
CA ALA A 161 10.34 -2.61 14.79
C ALA A 161 9.42 -1.78 15.73
N GLY A 162 9.06 -2.32 16.89
CA GLY A 162 8.32 -1.67 17.97
C GLY A 162 6.90 -2.20 18.14
N GLU A 163 6.36 -2.11 19.37
CA GLU A 163 5.04 -2.66 19.74
C GLU A 163 3.87 -2.17 18.87
N LEU A 164 3.98 -0.96 18.33
CA LEU A 164 2.98 -0.34 17.47
C LEU A 164 3.25 -0.53 15.97
N PHE A 165 4.22 -1.38 15.60
CA PHE A 165 4.45 -1.76 14.22
C PHE A 165 3.29 -2.63 13.73
N ARG A 166 2.86 -2.38 12.49
CA ARG A 166 1.76 -3.12 11.86
C ARG A 166 2.31 -4.09 10.81
N PRO A 167 2.22 -5.41 11.05
CA PRO A 167 2.66 -6.44 10.11
C PRO A 167 1.99 -6.37 8.72
N SER A 168 0.83 -5.73 8.61
CA SER A 168 0.20 -5.41 7.32
C SER A 168 1.12 -4.65 6.36
N ALA A 169 2.09 -3.87 6.85
CA ALA A 169 3.12 -3.25 6.01
C ALA A 169 3.89 -4.29 5.18
N ALA A 170 4.27 -5.42 5.79
CA ALA A 170 4.90 -6.53 5.05
C ALA A 170 3.91 -7.19 4.07
N GLY A 171 2.64 -7.34 4.46
CA GLY A 171 1.58 -7.83 3.58
C GLY A 171 1.38 -6.96 2.32
N TYR A 172 1.40 -5.62 2.48
CA TYR A 172 1.35 -4.68 1.36
C TYR A 172 2.56 -4.84 0.44
N ALA A 173 3.77 -5.01 1.00
CA ALA A 173 4.97 -5.25 0.19
C ALA A 173 4.89 -6.57 -0.59
N CYS A 174 4.38 -7.65 0.03
CA CYS A 174 4.20 -8.94 -0.64
C CYS A 174 3.16 -8.88 -1.76
N PHE A 175 2.03 -8.18 -1.53
CA PHE A 175 1.02 -7.96 -2.57
C PHE A 175 1.61 -7.16 -3.73
N GLY A 176 2.38 -6.11 -3.44
CA GLY A 176 3.09 -5.33 -4.45
C GLY A 176 4.13 -6.14 -5.22
N ALA A 177 4.88 -7.01 -4.55
CA ALA A 177 5.81 -7.93 -5.20
C ALA A 177 5.07 -8.83 -6.20
N MET A 178 3.94 -9.40 -5.81
CA MET A 178 3.11 -10.17 -6.73
C MET A 178 2.62 -9.34 -7.92
N LEU A 179 2.21 -8.08 -7.72
CA LEU A 179 1.79 -7.19 -8.82
C LEU A 179 2.87 -6.97 -9.88
N VAL A 180 4.13 -6.79 -9.45
CA VAL A 180 5.26 -6.52 -10.35
C VAL A 180 5.89 -7.79 -10.91
N GLY A 181 5.42 -8.99 -10.53
CA GLY A 181 6.01 -10.27 -10.95
C GLY A 181 7.22 -10.71 -10.13
N MET A 182 7.42 -10.13 -8.95
CA MET A 182 8.49 -10.50 -8.04
C MET A 182 8.06 -11.69 -7.17
N PRO A 183 8.78 -12.82 -7.19
CA PRO A 183 8.44 -13.98 -6.38
C PRO A 183 8.56 -13.70 -4.89
N THR A 184 7.68 -14.35 -4.11
CA THR A 184 7.69 -14.33 -2.64
C THR A 184 7.25 -15.72 -2.15
N PRO A 185 7.32 -16.02 -0.84
CA PRO A 185 6.72 -17.23 -0.28
C PRO A 185 5.19 -17.36 -0.51
N TYR A 186 4.51 -16.27 -0.91
CA TYR A 186 3.14 -16.35 -1.40
C TYR A 186 3.13 -16.77 -2.88
N ALA A 187 2.90 -18.06 -3.13
CA ALA A 187 2.85 -18.60 -4.47
C ALA A 187 1.76 -17.93 -5.34
N PRO A 188 2.00 -17.70 -6.64
CA PRO A 188 1.04 -17.11 -7.57
C PRO A 188 -0.02 -18.15 -7.99
N THR A 189 -0.96 -18.48 -7.11
CA THR A 189 -2.09 -19.34 -7.45
C THR A 189 -3.13 -18.57 -8.27
N GLU A 190 -3.95 -19.27 -9.04
CA GLU A 190 -5.06 -18.65 -9.80
C GLU A 190 -5.96 -17.79 -8.91
N GLU A 191 -6.27 -18.27 -7.71
CA GLU A 191 -7.09 -17.52 -6.75
C GLU A 191 -6.38 -16.24 -6.27
N ARG A 192 -5.09 -16.33 -5.96
CA ARG A 192 -4.32 -15.20 -5.45
C ARG A 192 -4.06 -14.14 -6.51
N ILE A 193 -3.80 -14.54 -7.76
CA ILE A 193 -3.71 -13.64 -8.91
C ILE A 193 -5.06 -12.97 -9.18
N ARG A 194 -6.16 -13.74 -9.16
CA ARG A 194 -7.51 -13.17 -9.32
C ARG A 194 -7.83 -12.13 -8.25
N LYS A 195 -7.41 -12.35 -7.00
CA LYS A 195 -7.59 -11.41 -5.88
C LYS A 195 -6.83 -10.08 -6.02
N LEU A 196 -5.90 -9.97 -6.97
CA LEU A 196 -5.28 -8.69 -7.27
C LEU A 196 -6.33 -7.70 -7.77
N THR A 197 -7.20 -8.13 -8.70
CA THR A 197 -8.18 -7.26 -9.37
C THR A 197 -9.63 -7.56 -9.00
N GLN A 198 -9.91 -8.64 -8.27
CA GLN A 198 -11.27 -9.07 -7.95
C GLN A 198 -11.42 -9.42 -6.47
N HIS A 199 -12.66 -9.42 -5.98
CA HIS A 199 -13.02 -9.93 -4.67
C HIS A 199 -14.32 -10.72 -4.74
N HIS A 200 -14.57 -11.56 -3.73
CA HIS A 200 -15.81 -12.31 -3.66
C HIS A 200 -16.92 -11.42 -3.10
N GLY A 201 -17.87 -11.05 -3.95
CA GLY A 201 -18.89 -10.04 -3.66
C GLY A 201 -20.27 -10.41 -4.19
N TRP A 202 -21.18 -9.45 -4.10
CA TRP A 202 -22.51 -9.53 -4.69
C TRP A 202 -22.56 -8.68 -5.95
N THR A 203 -23.11 -9.23 -7.03
CA THR A 203 -23.46 -8.50 -8.25
C THR A 203 -24.96 -8.54 -8.43
N THR A 204 -25.53 -7.42 -8.86
CA THR A 204 -26.94 -7.33 -9.21
C THR A 204 -27.05 -7.34 -10.73
N THR A 205 -27.78 -8.29 -11.30
CA THR A 205 -28.07 -8.31 -12.74
C THR A 205 -28.97 -7.13 -13.13
N ALA A 206 -29.09 -6.83 -14.42
CA ALA A 206 -30.02 -5.82 -14.92
C ALA A 206 -31.49 -6.08 -14.50
N THR A 207 -31.84 -7.35 -14.26
CA THR A 207 -33.16 -7.80 -13.77
C THR A 207 -33.30 -7.75 -12.24
N GLY A 208 -32.31 -7.24 -11.51
CA GLY A 208 -32.33 -7.11 -10.05
C GLY A 208 -31.94 -8.36 -9.26
N THR A 209 -31.54 -9.45 -9.93
CA THR A 209 -31.12 -10.69 -9.25
C THR A 209 -29.74 -10.52 -8.64
N LYS A 210 -29.62 -10.75 -7.33
CA LYS A 210 -28.33 -10.75 -6.63
C LYS A 210 -27.67 -12.11 -6.75
N THR A 211 -26.53 -12.16 -7.44
CA THR A 211 -25.67 -13.35 -7.51
C THR A 211 -24.38 -13.09 -6.73
N ARG A 212 -23.82 -14.15 -6.15
CA ARG A 212 -22.54 -14.09 -5.43
C ARG A 212 -21.46 -14.70 -6.31
N GLY A 213 -20.31 -14.03 -6.39
CA GLY A 213 -19.19 -14.51 -7.19
C GLY A 213 -18.02 -13.55 -7.18
N TRP A 214 -17.13 -13.72 -8.16
CA TRP A 214 -16.01 -12.81 -8.36
C TRP A 214 -16.47 -11.51 -9.01
N VAL A 215 -16.12 -10.39 -8.37
CA VAL A 215 -16.47 -9.05 -8.81
C VAL A 215 -15.21 -8.21 -8.91
N HIS A 216 -15.08 -7.42 -9.96
CA HIS A 216 -13.95 -6.51 -10.10
C HIS A 216 -13.88 -5.55 -8.90
N SER A 217 -12.68 -5.42 -8.33
CA SER A 217 -12.43 -4.56 -7.18
C SER A 217 -12.08 -3.17 -7.67
N GLN A 218 -13.02 -2.23 -7.52
CA GLN A 218 -12.72 -0.80 -7.68
C GLN A 218 -11.99 -0.21 -6.47
N SER A 219 -11.80 -1.01 -5.42
CA SER A 219 -11.19 -0.56 -4.17
C SER A 219 -9.67 -0.50 -4.24
N VAL A 220 -9.04 -1.23 -5.16
CA VAL A 220 -7.59 -1.22 -5.36
C VAL A 220 -7.27 -0.26 -6.50
N GLN A 221 -6.32 0.64 -6.28
CA GLN A 221 -5.81 1.51 -7.35
C GLN A 221 -4.38 1.12 -7.69
N PHE A 222 -4.13 0.97 -8.99
CA PHE A 222 -2.82 0.61 -9.52
C PHE A 222 -2.20 1.78 -10.29
N PRO A 223 -0.89 2.04 -10.10
CA PRO A 223 -0.15 2.98 -10.91
C PRO A 223 -0.11 2.54 -12.37
N ALA A 224 0.08 3.47 -13.29
CA ALA A 224 0.18 3.18 -14.72
C ALA A 224 1.40 2.30 -15.02
N ALA A 225 2.52 2.50 -14.32
CA ALA A 225 3.75 1.75 -14.53
C ALA A 225 3.64 0.22 -14.27
N VAL A 226 2.60 -0.24 -13.57
CA VAL A 226 2.39 -1.68 -13.29
C VAL A 226 1.21 -2.28 -14.06
N ARG A 227 0.55 -1.50 -14.92
CA ARG A 227 -0.55 -1.99 -15.75
C ARG A 227 -0.04 -2.58 -17.07
N PRO A 228 -0.78 -3.55 -17.67
CA PRO A 228 -2.00 -4.19 -17.15
C PRO A 228 -1.70 -5.14 -15.97
N VAL A 229 -2.57 -5.27 -14.98
CA VAL A 229 -2.34 -6.21 -13.85
C VAL A 229 -2.57 -7.66 -14.30
N PRO A 230 -1.71 -8.64 -13.92
CA PRO A 230 -1.93 -10.04 -14.29
C PRO A 230 -3.25 -10.56 -13.71
N THR A 231 -3.96 -11.32 -14.54
CA THR A 231 -5.24 -11.95 -14.23
C THR A 231 -5.17 -13.48 -14.28
N THR A 232 -4.09 -14.03 -14.83
CA THR A 232 -3.78 -15.47 -14.84
C THR A 232 -2.35 -15.75 -14.37
N VAL A 233 -2.08 -16.98 -13.96
CA VAL A 233 -0.71 -17.39 -13.57
C VAL A 233 0.26 -17.33 -14.76
N SER A 234 -0.22 -17.58 -15.97
CA SER A 234 0.60 -17.46 -17.19
C SER A 234 1.05 -16.02 -17.44
N GLU A 235 0.13 -15.05 -17.32
CA GLU A 235 0.47 -13.61 -17.42
C GLU A 235 1.45 -13.20 -16.32
N TRP A 236 1.27 -13.72 -15.10
CA TRP A 236 2.20 -13.46 -14.01
C TRP A 236 3.59 -14.02 -14.30
N ASN A 237 3.71 -15.26 -14.80
CA ASN A 237 4.99 -15.87 -15.16
C ASN A 237 5.70 -15.08 -16.27
N ALA A 238 4.96 -14.62 -17.29
CA ALA A 238 5.51 -13.77 -18.34
C ALA A 238 6.04 -12.45 -17.77
N ARG A 239 5.30 -11.84 -16.84
CA ARG A 239 5.74 -10.63 -16.14
C ARG A 239 6.98 -10.87 -15.27
N ALA A 240 7.02 -11.97 -14.53
CA ALA A 240 8.17 -12.34 -13.71
C ALA A 240 9.44 -12.54 -14.54
N ALA A 241 9.31 -13.20 -15.70
CA ALA A 241 10.42 -13.38 -16.64
C ALA A 241 10.91 -12.06 -17.26
N ALA A 242 10.01 -11.08 -17.40
CA ALA A 242 10.31 -9.75 -17.93
C ALA A 242 10.69 -8.71 -16.86
N LEU A 243 10.75 -9.10 -15.58
CA LEU A 243 10.99 -8.18 -14.48
C LEU A 243 12.41 -7.60 -14.55
N GLY A 244 12.50 -6.35 -14.99
CA GLY A 244 13.74 -5.59 -15.12
C GLY A 244 13.89 -4.50 -14.05
N ALA A 245 14.56 -3.41 -14.41
CA ALA A 245 14.74 -2.25 -13.54
C ALA A 245 13.43 -1.48 -13.28
N ALA A 246 13.36 -0.74 -12.18
CA ALA A 246 12.19 0.04 -11.79
C ALA A 246 11.81 1.12 -12.83
N VAL A 247 10.58 1.03 -13.32
CA VAL A 247 10.02 2.01 -14.26
C VAL A 247 9.45 3.20 -13.48
N ALA A 248 9.64 4.42 -14.00
CA ALA A 248 9.06 5.62 -13.41
C ALA A 248 7.55 5.67 -13.66
N GLU A 249 6.79 6.23 -12.72
CA GLU A 249 5.39 6.54 -12.97
C GLU A 249 5.28 7.65 -14.02
N PRO A 250 4.55 7.44 -15.13
CA PRO A 250 4.40 8.45 -16.16
C PRO A 250 3.60 9.65 -15.64
N ASP A 251 3.84 10.82 -16.23
CA ASP A 251 3.01 11.99 -15.99
C ASP A 251 1.58 11.73 -16.43
N VAL A 252 0.64 11.97 -15.51
CA VAL A 252 -0.79 11.90 -15.82
C VAL A 252 -1.27 13.29 -16.21
N THR A 253 -1.66 13.44 -17.48
CA THR A 253 -2.39 14.64 -17.91
C THR A 253 -3.86 14.45 -17.53
N VAL A 254 -4.32 15.17 -16.51
CA VAL A 254 -5.73 15.26 -16.17
C VAL A 254 -6.31 16.42 -16.96
N THR A 255 -7.15 16.13 -17.95
CA THR A 255 -7.99 17.14 -18.56
C THR A 255 -9.14 17.44 -17.60
N ILE A 256 -9.24 18.69 -17.17
CA ILE A 256 -10.46 19.17 -16.53
C ILE A 256 -11.39 19.46 -17.69
N ASP A 257 -12.40 18.61 -17.87
CA ASP A 257 -13.54 18.99 -18.70
C ASP A 257 -14.20 20.15 -17.95
N ASP A 258 -14.11 21.35 -18.54
CA ASP A 258 -14.86 22.50 -18.06
C ASP A 258 -16.32 22.14 -18.27
N ASP A 259 -16.99 21.72 -17.19
CA ASP A 259 -18.43 21.55 -17.14
C ASP A 259 -19.04 22.95 -17.35
N GLY A 260 -19.08 23.38 -18.61
CA GLY A 260 -19.59 24.67 -19.01
C GLY A 260 -20.94 24.92 -18.35
N ASP A 261 -21.08 26.13 -17.79
CA ASP A 261 -22.29 26.72 -17.23
C ASP A 261 -22.60 26.41 -15.75
N ALA A 262 -21.99 27.22 -14.88
CA ALA A 262 -22.66 27.74 -13.69
C ALA A 262 -22.35 29.23 -13.45
N GLU A 263 -22.23 30.03 -14.51
CA GLU A 263 -22.49 31.47 -14.43
C GLU A 263 -23.75 31.78 -15.25
N VAL A 264 -24.92 31.62 -14.64
CA VAL A 264 -26.15 32.24 -15.14
C VAL A 264 -26.83 32.96 -13.99
N ALA A 265 -26.76 34.29 -14.09
CA ALA A 265 -27.56 35.36 -13.47
C ALA A 265 -27.47 35.58 -11.94
#